data_AF-A0A4R3MNJ9-F1
#
_entry.id   AF-A0A4R3MNJ9-F1
#
_cell.length_a   1.000
_cell.length_b   1.000
_cell.length_c   1.000
_cell.angle_alpha   90.00
_cell.angle_beta   90.00
_cell.angle_gamma   90.00
#
_symmetry.space_group_name_H-M   'P 1'
#
loop_
_entity.id
_entity.type
_entity.pdbx_description
1 polymer ?
#
loop_
_entity_poly.entity_id
_entity_poly.type
_entity_poly.pdbx_seq_one_letter_code
_entity_poly.pdbx_strand_id
1 'polypeptide(L)'
;MSYLLKKDSQNITYISFMNESIYSKAIPSKYNSRIVPIARNCTSVYFASLDSQKNLHIIYKSKDNKIIHVKEENDNYTRDIILDDRQNTYNISNLQFICHKEDIYLFYTANNPYDESYDLIFHHLNDTNSSPQSLLSLPRLDSKYDLTISDNKLILMCTTKNEEYELGLYSYDFTNKDWGLERSIKKQNNPLTYSSLCNDNSCLHIVYMCEQFGQNQLYYLNTKDDVSSLIYTSPNTIEPIIFKYQELIWINWIELKTSKLTFSTNNGISFSDVTKGSSQQDNIDKIHFTNIVDQLYGQRYYGFINQNINLLVLSQIDLENILLNQSMNRELSLLLNSLLQKQQPTLMAASTNPDQSDNIENIDSLIEIQDTIVQQYNELTNFAKQLQDEGKKWRNKYTKAEMDIKKLKEEIKFLTAKSKGENIQTAEISNEAVDETIETSKKDDPTINNELLEQ
;
A
#
# COMPACT_ATOMS: atom_id res chain seq x y z
N MET A 1 8.75 14.50 -12.89
CA MET A 1 7.97 13.75 -11.87
C MET A 1 6.82 13.02 -12.54
N SER A 2 6.77 11.73 -12.24
CA SER A 2 5.91 10.71 -12.83
C SER A 2 5.20 9.97 -11.70
N TYR A 3 4.04 9.37 -11.96
CA TYR A 3 3.29 8.62 -10.95
C TYR A 3 3.03 7.18 -11.43
N LEU A 4 3.26 6.22 -10.56
CA LEU A 4 2.92 4.81 -10.73
C LEU A 4 1.85 4.47 -9.69
N LEU A 5 0.69 4.01 -10.13
CA LEU A 5 -0.46 3.77 -9.28
C LEU A 5 -0.90 2.31 -9.44
N LYS A 6 -0.57 1.47 -8.46
CA LYS A 6 -0.92 0.05 -8.47
C LYS A 6 -2.34 -0.12 -7.95
N LYS A 7 -3.31 -0.30 -8.86
CA LYS A 7 -4.73 -0.54 -8.52
C LYS A 7 -4.97 -1.99 -8.06
N ASP A 8 -4.30 -2.94 -8.72
CA ASP A 8 -4.45 -4.37 -8.47
C ASP A 8 -3.12 -5.12 -8.60
N SER A 9 -3.15 -6.44 -8.44
CA SER A 9 -1.97 -7.30 -8.53
C SER A 9 -1.48 -7.54 -9.96
N GLN A 10 -2.19 -7.04 -10.98
CA GLN A 10 -1.95 -7.34 -12.39
C GLN A 10 -1.57 -6.11 -13.22
N ASN A 11 -1.92 -4.91 -12.78
CA ASN A 11 -1.71 -3.66 -13.51
C ASN A 11 -1.28 -2.50 -12.61
N ILE A 12 -0.33 -1.72 -13.13
CA ILE A 12 0.13 -0.44 -12.62
C ILE A 12 -0.24 0.62 -13.64
N THR A 13 -0.95 1.66 -13.21
CA THR A 13 -1.26 2.82 -14.04
C THR A 13 -0.10 3.80 -13.95
N TYR A 14 0.56 4.05 -15.08
CA TYR A 14 1.59 5.07 -15.22
C TYR A 14 0.98 6.37 -15.69
N ILE A 15 1.13 7.43 -14.89
CA ILE A 15 0.74 8.80 -15.22
C ILE A 15 1.98 9.63 -15.49
N SER A 16 2.00 10.34 -16.61
CA SER A 16 3.12 11.21 -16.98
C SER A 16 2.69 12.48 -17.70
N PHE A 17 3.50 13.52 -17.52
CA PHE A 17 3.36 14.79 -18.22
C PHE A 17 4.28 14.83 -19.45
N MET A 18 3.71 15.06 -20.62
CA MET A 18 4.44 15.24 -21.88
C MET A 18 3.70 16.25 -22.76
N ASN A 19 4.41 17.14 -23.45
CA ASN A 19 3.81 18.09 -24.41
C ASN A 19 2.54 18.78 -23.87
N GLU A 20 2.61 19.31 -22.65
CA GLU A 20 1.52 20.09 -22.04
C GLU A 20 0.22 19.31 -21.80
N SER A 21 0.36 17.98 -21.70
CA SER A 21 -0.74 17.05 -21.47
C SER A 21 -0.33 16.01 -20.43
N ILE A 22 -1.31 15.56 -19.64
CA ILE A 22 -1.15 14.44 -18.72
C ILE A 22 -1.71 13.20 -19.42
N TYR A 23 -0.90 12.16 -19.47
CA TYR A 23 -1.21 10.89 -20.08
C TYR A 23 -1.26 9.77 -19.05
N SER A 24 -2.03 8.74 -19.36
CA SER A 24 -2.09 7.47 -18.63
C SER A 24 -1.73 6.31 -19.53
N LYS A 25 -1.06 5.31 -18.96
CA LYS A 25 -0.71 4.04 -19.61
C LYS A 25 -0.74 2.92 -18.57
N ALA A 26 -1.40 1.81 -18.86
CA ALA A 26 -1.33 0.61 -18.02
C ALA A 26 -0.03 -0.20 -18.28
N ILE A 27 0.57 -0.75 -17.23
CA ILE A 27 1.80 -1.57 -17.28
C ILE A 27 1.59 -2.80 -16.38
N PRO A 28 1.97 -4.03 -16.77
CA PRO A 28 2.63 -4.43 -18.00
C PRO A 28 1.67 -4.37 -19.20
N SER A 29 2.17 -3.92 -20.34
CA SER A 29 1.37 -3.74 -21.56
C SER A 29 1.09 -5.06 -22.27
N LYS A 30 0.59 -6.09 -21.57
CA LYS A 30 0.27 -7.41 -22.14
C LYS A 30 -0.64 -7.33 -23.38
N TYR A 31 -1.32 -6.19 -23.58
CA TYR A 31 -2.23 -5.94 -24.71
C TYR A 31 -1.97 -4.65 -25.51
N ASN A 32 -0.72 -4.18 -25.67
CA ASN A 32 -0.44 -2.91 -26.38
C ASN A 32 -1.26 -1.75 -25.80
N SER A 33 -1.19 -1.58 -24.48
CA SER A 33 -1.87 -0.49 -23.76
C SER A 33 -1.53 0.85 -24.41
N ARG A 34 -2.51 1.45 -25.09
CA ARG A 34 -2.36 2.77 -25.72
C ARG A 34 -2.18 3.82 -24.64
N ILE A 35 -1.34 4.80 -24.93
CA ILE A 35 -1.23 6.01 -24.11
C ILE A 35 -2.53 6.81 -24.29
N VAL A 36 -3.22 7.12 -23.20
CA VAL A 36 -4.49 7.84 -23.20
C VAL A 36 -4.30 9.23 -22.58
N PRO A 37 -4.65 10.33 -23.27
CA PRO A 37 -4.61 11.66 -22.67
C PRO A 37 -5.75 11.82 -21.66
N ILE A 38 -5.43 12.18 -20.41
CA ILE A 38 -6.43 12.49 -19.38
C ILE A 38 -6.73 13.98 -19.36
N ALA A 39 -5.69 14.82 -19.47
CA ALA A 39 -5.81 16.27 -19.48
C ALA A 39 -4.91 16.89 -20.55
N ARG A 40 -5.35 18.03 -21.10
CA ARG A 40 -4.61 18.86 -22.06
C ARG A 40 -4.50 20.28 -21.52
N ASN A 41 -3.57 21.06 -22.07
CA ASN A 41 -3.29 22.44 -21.65
C ASN A 41 -2.93 22.55 -20.16
N CYS A 42 -2.15 21.59 -19.67
CA CYS A 42 -1.67 21.55 -18.30
C CYS A 42 -0.20 21.98 -18.21
N THR A 43 0.20 22.37 -17.01
CA THR A 43 1.60 22.58 -16.64
C THR A 43 2.20 21.28 -16.08
N SER A 44 3.49 21.29 -15.79
CA SER A 44 4.16 20.17 -15.09
C SER A 44 3.80 20.07 -13.60
N VAL A 45 2.98 20.99 -13.07
CA VAL A 45 2.50 20.97 -11.68
C VAL A 45 1.21 20.15 -11.63
N TYR A 46 1.35 18.88 -11.22
CA TYR A 46 0.25 17.96 -11.04
C TYR A 46 0.58 16.89 -10.00
N PHE A 47 -0.47 16.32 -9.41
CA PHE A 47 -0.40 15.21 -8.48
C PHE A 47 -1.45 14.17 -8.84
N ALA A 48 -1.11 12.89 -8.71
CA ALA A 48 -2.01 11.78 -8.96
C ALA A 48 -1.93 10.78 -7.81
N SER A 49 -3.09 10.26 -7.39
CA SER A 49 -3.21 9.24 -6.36
C SER A 49 -4.49 8.42 -6.55
N LEU A 50 -4.66 7.40 -5.72
CA LEU A 50 -5.86 6.59 -5.65
C LEU A 50 -6.63 6.90 -4.36
N ASP A 51 -7.96 6.84 -4.41
CA ASP A 51 -8.81 6.86 -3.22
C ASP A 51 -8.92 5.45 -2.59
N SER A 52 -9.69 5.34 -1.51
CA SER A 52 -9.96 4.07 -0.82
C SER A 52 -10.70 3.04 -1.69
N GLN A 53 -11.41 3.49 -2.72
CA GLN A 53 -12.13 2.67 -3.69
C GLN A 53 -11.28 2.36 -4.93
N LYS A 54 -10.02 2.82 -4.97
CA LYS A 54 -9.06 2.67 -6.08
C LYS A 54 -9.42 3.45 -7.35
N ASN A 55 -10.27 4.47 -7.22
CA ASN A 55 -10.53 5.41 -8.30
C ASN A 55 -9.32 6.34 -8.45
N LEU A 56 -9.00 6.71 -9.69
CA LEU A 56 -7.93 7.65 -10.00
C LEU A 56 -8.36 9.09 -9.72
N HIS A 57 -7.54 9.79 -8.94
CA HIS A 57 -7.65 11.23 -8.72
C HIS A 57 -6.42 11.92 -9.29
N ILE A 58 -6.61 12.98 -10.07
CA ILE A 58 -5.53 13.83 -10.57
C ILE A 58 -5.90 15.28 -10.30
N ILE A 59 -5.00 16.01 -9.64
CA ILE A 59 -5.12 17.46 -9.49
C ILE A 59 -3.98 18.11 -10.25
N TYR A 60 -4.27 19.06 -11.12
CA TYR A 60 -3.25 19.72 -11.92
C TYR A 60 -3.52 21.22 -12.09
N LYS A 61 -2.44 21.97 -12.34
CA LYS A 61 -2.50 23.39 -12.73
C LYS A 61 -2.57 23.51 -14.25
N SER A 62 -3.62 24.14 -14.77
CA SER A 62 -3.77 24.46 -16.19
C SER A 62 -2.84 25.61 -16.60
N LYS A 63 -2.64 25.81 -17.91
CA LYS A 63 -1.93 26.98 -18.44
C LYS A 63 -2.61 28.31 -18.12
N ASP A 64 -3.93 28.30 -18.04
CA ASP A 64 -4.73 29.46 -17.57
C ASP A 64 -4.72 29.61 -16.03
N ASN A 65 -3.79 28.94 -15.34
CA ASN A 65 -3.59 29.02 -13.89
C ASN A 65 -4.80 28.61 -13.03
N LYS A 66 -5.63 27.70 -13.57
CA LYS A 66 -6.69 27.04 -12.81
C LYS A 66 -6.17 25.76 -12.17
N ILE A 67 -6.61 25.47 -10.96
CA ILE A 67 -6.42 24.16 -10.33
C ILE A 67 -7.64 23.31 -10.65
N ILE A 68 -7.42 22.23 -11.37
CA ILE A 68 -8.47 21.33 -11.87
C ILE A 68 -8.30 19.97 -11.22
N HIS A 69 -9.38 19.44 -10.66
CA HIS A 69 -9.48 18.07 -10.20
C HIS A 69 -10.15 17.22 -11.27
N VAL A 70 -9.54 16.09 -11.57
CA VAL A 70 -10.08 15.03 -12.40
C VAL A 70 -10.27 13.81 -11.53
N LYS A 71 -11.48 13.26 -11.52
CA LYS A 71 -11.82 12.03 -10.80
C LYS A 71 -12.34 10.99 -11.77
N GLU A 72 -11.90 9.76 -11.59
CA GLU A 72 -12.45 8.60 -12.29
C GLU A 72 -13.74 8.16 -11.60
N GLU A 73 -14.83 8.08 -12.36
CA GLU A 73 -16.14 7.60 -11.90
C GLU A 73 -16.78 6.77 -13.01
N ASN A 74 -17.13 5.51 -12.74
CA ASN A 74 -17.80 4.61 -13.68
C ASN A 74 -17.11 4.55 -15.07
N ASP A 75 -15.80 4.30 -15.08
CA ASP A 75 -14.94 4.26 -16.27
C ASP A 75 -14.87 5.58 -17.09
N ASN A 76 -15.39 6.68 -16.54
CA ASN A 76 -15.32 8.01 -17.12
C ASN A 76 -14.53 8.96 -16.21
N TYR A 77 -14.15 10.13 -16.76
CA TYR A 77 -13.47 11.17 -15.99
C TYR A 77 -14.37 12.40 -15.82
N THR A 78 -14.69 12.74 -14.58
CA THR A 78 -15.31 14.02 -14.22
C THR A 78 -14.22 15.07 -14.00
N ARG A 79 -14.54 16.34 -14.22
CA ARG A 79 -13.58 17.45 -14.11
C ARG A 79 -14.22 18.65 -13.43
N ASP A 80 -13.60 19.09 -12.35
CA ASP A 80 -14.05 20.23 -11.56
C ASP A 80 -12.92 21.26 -11.39
N ILE A 81 -13.26 22.54 -11.49
CA ILE A 81 -12.31 23.62 -11.21
C ILE A 81 -12.36 23.89 -9.70
N ILE A 82 -11.28 23.57 -8.99
CA ILE A 82 -11.14 23.80 -7.55
C ILE A 82 -10.85 25.28 -7.27
N LEU A 83 -9.97 25.88 -8.08
CA LEU A 83 -9.49 27.25 -7.87
C LEU A 83 -9.21 27.91 -9.22
N ASP A 84 -9.61 29.17 -9.37
CA ASP A 84 -9.45 29.96 -10.60
C ASP A 84 -8.55 31.19 -10.33
N ASP A 85 -7.24 31.05 -10.55
CA ASP A 85 -6.23 32.12 -10.42
C ASP A 85 -5.71 32.57 -11.79
N ARG A 86 -6.59 33.01 -12.70
CA ARG A 86 -6.21 33.32 -14.10
C ARG A 86 -5.05 34.30 -14.22
N GLN A 87 -4.94 35.23 -13.28
CA GLN A 87 -3.90 36.26 -13.25
C GLN A 87 -2.56 35.74 -12.71
N ASN A 88 -2.51 34.48 -12.24
CA ASN A 88 -1.36 33.87 -11.56
C ASN A 88 -0.87 34.70 -10.38
N THR A 89 -1.79 35.34 -9.66
CA THR A 89 -1.48 36.24 -8.54
C THR A 89 -0.79 35.49 -7.41
N TYR A 90 -1.23 34.24 -7.15
CA TYR A 90 -0.72 33.44 -6.04
C TYR A 90 0.43 32.51 -6.44
N ASN A 91 0.80 32.47 -7.73
CA ASN A 91 1.88 31.64 -8.26
C ASN A 91 1.95 30.21 -7.66
N ILE A 92 0.83 29.48 -7.71
CA ILE A 92 0.67 28.19 -7.01
C ILE A 92 1.65 27.13 -7.52
N SER A 93 2.27 26.37 -6.60
CA SER A 93 3.24 25.30 -6.84
C SER A 93 3.04 24.10 -5.89
N ASN A 94 3.85 23.04 -6.07
CA ASN A 94 3.95 21.89 -5.16
C ASN A 94 2.59 21.27 -4.77
N LEU A 95 1.69 21.04 -5.73
CA LEU A 95 0.40 20.38 -5.46
C LEU A 95 0.63 18.97 -4.89
N GLN A 96 -0.01 18.66 -3.78
CA GLN A 96 -0.15 17.30 -3.24
C GLN A 96 -1.53 17.15 -2.62
N PHE A 97 -2.13 15.96 -2.70
CA PHE A 97 -3.36 15.69 -1.95
C PHE A 97 -3.29 14.32 -1.30
N ILE A 98 -4.05 14.14 -0.24
CA ILE A 98 -4.26 12.85 0.40
C ILE A 98 -5.76 12.58 0.49
N CYS A 99 -6.15 11.35 0.16
CA CYS A 99 -7.51 10.87 0.31
C CYS A 99 -7.58 10.09 1.62
N HIS A 100 -8.52 10.47 2.50
CA HIS A 100 -8.84 9.70 3.70
C HIS A 100 -10.34 9.48 3.73
N LYS A 101 -10.76 8.21 3.74
CA LYS A 101 -12.16 7.81 3.58
C LYS A 101 -12.73 8.37 2.25
N GLU A 102 -13.68 9.28 2.31
CA GLU A 102 -14.30 9.95 1.16
C GLU A 102 -13.85 11.41 0.99
N ASP A 103 -12.99 11.90 1.89
CA ASP A 103 -12.51 13.27 1.92
C ASP A 103 -11.17 13.43 1.19
N ILE A 104 -11.03 14.56 0.49
CA ILE A 104 -9.80 14.97 -0.18
C ILE A 104 -9.24 16.21 0.51
N TYR A 105 -8.00 16.07 0.99
CA TYR A 105 -7.24 17.16 1.59
C TYR A 105 -6.14 17.59 0.63
N LEU A 106 -6.29 18.79 0.07
CA LEU A 106 -5.36 19.38 -0.90
C LEU A 106 -4.38 20.31 -0.18
N PHE A 107 -3.11 20.19 -0.56
CA PHE A 107 -2.02 21.03 -0.11
C PHE A 107 -1.30 21.63 -1.31
N TYR A 108 -0.89 22.88 -1.17
CA TYR A 108 -0.06 23.56 -2.17
C TYR A 108 0.70 24.72 -1.54
N THR A 109 1.78 25.12 -2.19
CA THR A 109 2.48 26.35 -1.83
C THR A 109 1.94 27.50 -2.68
N ALA A 110 1.66 28.63 -2.06
CA ALA A 110 1.22 29.86 -2.72
C ALA A 110 2.07 31.04 -2.28
N ASN A 111 2.32 31.97 -3.21
CA ASN A 111 2.86 33.28 -2.90
C ASN A 111 1.73 34.18 -2.38
N ASN A 112 1.95 34.82 -1.25
CA ASN A 112 1.06 35.83 -0.72
C ASN A 112 1.38 37.18 -1.40
N PRO A 113 0.44 37.76 -2.18
CA PRO A 113 0.71 38.97 -2.95
C PRO A 113 0.85 40.23 -2.07
N TYR A 114 0.48 40.18 -0.79
CA TYR A 114 0.50 41.34 0.09
C TYR A 114 1.83 41.55 0.81
N ASP A 115 2.50 40.47 1.18
CA ASP A 115 3.75 40.51 1.97
C ASP A 115 4.90 39.70 1.34
N GLU A 116 4.68 39.14 0.15
CA GLU A 116 5.65 38.32 -0.59
C GLU A 116 6.14 37.07 0.19
N SER A 117 5.37 36.64 1.19
CA SER A 117 5.61 35.39 1.89
C SER A 117 5.16 34.17 1.06
N TYR A 118 5.75 33.02 1.33
CA TYR A 118 5.31 31.75 0.75
C TYR A 118 4.56 30.97 1.80
N ASP A 119 3.31 30.63 1.54
CA ASP A 119 2.48 29.92 2.50
C ASP A 119 2.14 28.52 2.00
N LEU A 120 2.15 27.56 2.92
CA LEU A 120 1.55 26.26 2.73
C LEU A 120 0.05 26.38 2.97
N ILE A 121 -0.73 26.18 1.92
CA ILE A 121 -2.18 26.25 1.97
C ILE A 121 -2.77 24.84 2.12
N PHE A 122 -3.76 24.72 3.00
CA PHE A 122 -4.58 23.53 3.20
C PHE A 122 -6.01 23.80 2.75
N HIS A 123 -6.60 22.83 2.04
CA HIS A 123 -7.97 22.92 1.56
C HIS A 123 -8.66 21.56 1.63
N HIS A 124 -9.72 21.46 2.43
CA HIS A 124 -10.60 20.30 2.47
C HIS A 124 -11.68 20.42 1.39
N LEU A 125 -11.50 19.72 0.27
CA LEU A 125 -12.31 19.95 -0.95
C LEU A 125 -13.77 19.54 -0.81
N ASN A 126 -14.05 18.53 -0.01
CA ASN A 126 -15.40 17.98 0.18
C ASN A 126 -16.23 18.79 1.20
N ASP A 127 -15.59 19.61 2.05
CA ASP A 127 -16.29 20.46 3.01
C ASP A 127 -16.59 21.82 2.40
N THR A 128 -17.82 22.01 1.94
CA THR A 128 -18.28 23.27 1.33
C THR A 128 -18.22 24.46 2.28
N ASN A 129 -18.08 24.24 3.59
CA ASN A 129 -17.94 25.30 4.58
C ASN A 129 -16.48 25.62 4.89
N SER A 130 -15.52 24.83 4.38
CA SER A 130 -14.09 25.07 4.57
C SER A 130 -13.55 25.93 3.44
N SER A 131 -13.10 27.15 3.75
CA SER A 131 -12.25 27.91 2.84
C SER A 131 -10.81 27.35 2.88
N PRO A 132 -9.99 27.59 1.83
CA PRO A 132 -8.55 27.37 1.92
C PRO A 132 -7.94 28.16 3.10
N GLN A 133 -6.99 27.55 3.82
CA GLN A 133 -6.35 28.11 5.00
C GLN A 133 -4.84 28.15 4.83
N SER A 134 -4.21 29.27 5.18
CA SER A 134 -2.75 29.33 5.31
C SER A 134 -2.35 28.67 6.63
N LEU A 135 -1.54 27.60 6.54
CA LEU A 135 -1.11 26.82 7.70
C LEU A 135 0.20 27.36 8.29
N LEU A 136 1.20 27.50 7.42
CA LEU A 136 2.58 27.76 7.79
C LEU A 136 3.27 28.55 6.70
N SER A 137 4.12 29.50 7.08
CA SER A 137 5.02 30.17 6.14
C SER A 137 6.26 29.32 5.88
N LEU A 138 6.56 29.14 4.60
CA LEU A 138 7.65 28.35 4.05
C LEU A 138 8.81 29.28 3.62
N PRO A 139 10.06 28.80 3.67
CA PRO A 139 11.20 29.63 3.29
C PRO A 139 11.23 29.99 1.80
N ARG A 140 10.63 29.17 0.93
CA ARG A 140 10.63 29.33 -0.54
C ARG A 140 9.38 28.71 -1.16
N LEU A 141 9.05 29.17 -2.37
CA LEU A 141 7.96 28.60 -3.18
C LEU A 141 8.16 27.12 -3.51
N ASP A 142 9.40 26.66 -3.64
CA ASP A 142 9.76 25.28 -4.00
C ASP A 142 10.04 24.38 -2.79
N SER A 143 9.86 24.89 -1.56
CA SER A 143 10.02 24.15 -0.31
C SER A 143 9.20 22.85 -0.33
N LYS A 144 9.89 21.74 -0.11
CA LYS A 144 9.28 20.41 -0.12
C LYS A 144 8.63 20.09 1.21
N TYR A 145 7.55 19.33 1.13
CA TYR A 145 6.83 18.80 2.27
C TYR A 145 6.28 17.42 1.92
N ASP A 146 6.09 16.60 2.95
CA ASP A 146 5.61 15.22 2.84
C ASP A 146 4.36 15.04 3.68
N LEU A 147 3.45 14.21 3.16
CA LEU A 147 2.16 13.91 3.76
C LEU A 147 2.04 12.40 3.98
N THR A 148 1.51 12.01 5.12
CA THR A 148 1.12 10.62 5.39
C THR A 148 -0.07 10.60 6.35
N ILE A 149 -0.71 9.44 6.50
CA ILE A 149 -1.72 9.19 7.53
C ILE A 149 -1.12 8.20 8.52
N SER A 150 -1.22 8.50 9.81
CA SER A 150 -0.87 7.60 10.91
C SER A 150 -1.90 7.75 12.01
N ASP A 151 -2.36 6.64 12.61
CA ASP A 151 -3.27 6.65 13.77
C ASP A 151 -4.51 7.54 13.60
N ASN A 152 -5.11 7.53 12.39
CA ASN A 152 -6.24 8.39 12.04
C ASN A 152 -5.96 9.89 12.27
N LYS A 153 -4.72 10.31 12.02
CA LYS A 153 -4.28 11.69 11.88
C LYS A 153 -3.56 11.86 10.55
N LEU A 154 -3.69 13.02 9.93
CA LEU A 154 -2.85 13.40 8.81
C LEU A 154 -1.58 14.05 9.35
N ILE A 155 -0.43 13.50 9.00
CA ILE A 155 0.88 14.01 9.39
C ILE A 155 1.51 14.76 8.22
N LEU A 156 1.91 15.99 8.48
CA LEU A 156 2.63 16.89 7.58
C LEU A 156 4.05 17.09 8.11
N MET A 157 5.04 16.79 7.27
CA MET A 157 6.43 17.15 7.53
C MET A 157 6.85 18.28 6.59
N CYS A 158 7.35 19.38 7.15
CA CYS A 158 7.84 20.50 6.36
C CYS A 158 8.92 21.30 7.08
N THR A 159 9.71 22.04 6.30
CA THR A 159 10.67 23.01 6.82
C THR A 159 10.04 24.40 6.85
N THR A 160 10.03 25.05 8.01
CA THR A 160 9.66 26.46 8.17
C THR A 160 10.90 27.30 8.44
N LYS A 161 10.81 28.60 8.24
CA LYS A 161 11.88 29.54 8.55
C LYS A 161 11.31 30.79 9.19
N ASN A 162 11.49 30.89 10.50
CA ASN A 162 11.25 32.10 11.27
C ASN A 162 12.62 32.76 11.54
N GLU A 163 13.07 32.75 12.79
CA GLU A 163 14.44 33.14 13.17
C GLU A 163 15.46 32.07 12.75
N GLU A 164 15.13 30.80 13.01
CA GLU A 164 15.92 29.62 12.63
C GLU A 164 15.14 28.76 11.62
N TYR A 165 15.85 27.86 10.92
CA TYR A 165 15.19 26.79 10.17
C TYR A 165 14.72 25.71 11.13
N GLU A 166 13.44 25.32 11.00
CA GLU A 166 12.82 24.26 11.80
C GLU A 166 12.25 23.17 10.87
N LEU A 167 12.67 21.92 11.08
CA LEU A 167 11.99 20.75 10.51
C LEU A 167 10.93 20.30 11.52
N GLY A 168 9.66 20.50 11.19
CA GLY A 168 8.53 20.18 12.06
C GLY A 168 7.67 19.02 11.53
N LEU A 169 7.08 18.28 12.46
CA LEU A 169 5.95 17.37 12.23
C LEU A 169 4.70 18.00 12.80
N TYR A 170 3.73 18.22 11.94
CA TYR A 170 2.41 18.74 12.28
C TYR A 170 1.38 17.65 12.06
N SER A 171 0.36 17.58 12.91
CA SER A 171 -0.76 16.67 12.73
C SER A 171 -2.06 17.43 12.57
N TYR A 172 -2.93 16.92 11.71
CA TYR A 172 -4.33 17.27 11.69
C TYR A 172 -5.14 16.13 12.29
N ASP A 173 -5.89 16.43 13.35
CA ASP A 173 -6.82 15.50 13.96
C ASP A 173 -8.18 15.58 13.24
N PHE A 174 -8.55 14.49 12.54
CA PHE A 174 -9.82 14.44 11.81
C PHE A 174 -11.06 14.55 12.72
N THR A 175 -10.92 14.29 14.03
CA THR A 175 -12.01 14.38 15.01
C THR A 175 -12.23 15.81 15.47
N ASN A 176 -11.14 16.48 15.85
CA ASN A 176 -11.18 17.86 16.35
C ASN A 176 -11.14 18.91 15.23
N LYS A 177 -10.84 18.48 14.00
CA LYS A 177 -10.66 19.32 12.81
C LYS A 177 -9.65 20.45 13.02
N ASP A 178 -8.57 20.18 13.74
CA ASP A 178 -7.56 21.17 14.09
C ASP A 178 -6.13 20.67 13.83
N TRP A 179 -5.23 21.62 13.61
CA TRP A 179 -3.81 21.39 13.40
C TRP A 179 -3.01 21.62 14.67
N GLY A 180 -2.06 20.73 14.94
CA GLY A 180 -1.11 20.86 16.04
C GLY A 180 0.32 20.56 15.60
N LEU A 181 1.29 21.21 16.25
CA LEU A 181 2.69 20.78 16.17
C LEU A 181 2.85 19.54 17.05
N GLU A 182 3.07 18.38 16.45
CA GLU A 182 3.39 17.14 17.18
C GLU A 182 4.82 17.17 17.69
N ARG A 183 5.76 17.62 16.84
CA ARG A 183 7.19 17.54 17.16
C ARG A 183 8.06 18.48 16.33
N SER A 184 9.02 19.12 16.98
CA SER A 184 10.17 19.74 16.31
C SER A 184 11.30 18.71 16.18
N ILE A 185 11.66 18.31 14.96
CA ILE A 185 12.73 17.33 14.71
C ILE A 185 14.11 17.99 14.84
N LYS A 186 14.29 19.16 14.22
CA LYS A 186 15.57 19.86 14.21
C LYS A 186 15.37 21.37 14.09
N LYS A 187 16.09 22.12 14.92
CA LYS A 187 16.25 23.58 14.83
C LYS A 187 17.70 23.94 14.63
N GLN A 188 17.96 24.86 13.71
CA GLN A 188 19.31 25.36 13.43
C GLN A 188 19.29 26.63 12.57
N ASN A 189 20.37 27.39 12.66
CA ASN A 189 20.57 28.60 11.84
C ASN A 189 20.90 28.27 10.37
N ASN A 190 21.53 27.13 10.12
CA ASN A 190 21.91 26.75 8.77
C ASN A 190 20.73 26.14 7.99
N PRO A 191 20.71 26.26 6.66
CA PRO A 191 19.62 25.73 5.85
C PRO A 191 19.40 24.22 6.03
N LEU A 192 18.13 23.85 6.22
CA LEU A 192 17.62 22.51 5.97
C LEU A 192 17.26 22.40 4.50
N THR A 193 18.05 21.65 3.73
CA THR A 193 17.98 21.67 2.26
C THR A 193 17.00 20.66 1.68
N TYR A 194 16.79 19.53 2.38
CA TYR A 194 15.87 18.49 1.93
C TYR A 194 15.39 17.64 3.10
N SER A 195 14.19 17.07 2.99
CA SER A 195 13.68 16.06 3.90
C SER A 195 12.77 15.06 3.18
N SER A 196 12.71 13.82 3.66
CA SER A 196 11.78 12.79 3.18
C SER A 196 11.27 11.94 4.33
N LEU A 197 10.00 11.55 4.25
CA LEU A 197 9.29 10.76 5.26
C LEU A 197 8.89 9.39 4.69
N CYS A 198 9.01 8.35 5.51
CA CYS A 198 8.43 7.03 5.29
C CYS A 198 7.67 6.59 6.55
N ASN A 199 6.37 6.32 6.42
CA ASN A 199 5.55 5.77 7.50
C ASN A 199 5.41 4.26 7.31
N ASP A 200 5.84 3.47 8.29
CA ASP A 200 5.72 2.00 8.28
C ASP A 200 4.53 1.48 9.10
N ASN A 201 3.53 2.34 9.37
CA ASN A 201 2.40 2.15 10.28
C ASN A 201 2.79 2.02 11.76
N SER A 202 4.03 1.69 12.08
CA SER A 202 4.50 1.52 13.45
C SER A 202 5.24 2.76 13.96
N CYS A 203 5.99 3.43 13.09
CA CYS A 203 6.76 4.63 13.36
C CYS A 203 7.03 5.41 12.06
N LEU A 204 7.51 6.63 12.25
CA LEU A 204 7.92 7.49 11.15
C LEU A 204 9.44 7.45 11.03
N HIS A 205 9.89 7.08 9.84
CA HIS A 205 11.29 7.13 9.45
C HIS A 205 11.54 8.40 8.64
N ILE A 206 12.47 9.22 9.11
CA ILE A 206 12.74 10.52 8.52
C ILE A 206 14.20 10.59 8.13
N VAL A 207 14.44 11.09 6.92
CA VAL A 207 15.77 11.53 6.49
C VAL A 207 15.73 13.01 6.21
N TYR A 208 16.79 13.71 6.60
CA TYR A 208 16.93 15.13 6.32
C TYR A 208 18.36 15.52 6.04
N MET A 209 18.51 16.59 5.25
CA MET A 209 19.78 17.19 4.87
C MET A 209 19.94 18.53 5.56
N CYS A 210 21.08 18.75 6.21
CA CYS A 210 21.46 20.05 6.73
C CYS A 210 22.84 20.47 6.22
N GLU A 211 23.01 21.77 6.03
CA GLU A 211 24.32 22.34 5.77
C GLU A 211 25.07 22.60 7.08
N GLN A 212 26.26 22.04 7.22
CA GLN A 212 27.16 22.29 8.35
C GLN A 212 28.58 22.46 7.83
N PHE A 213 29.21 23.59 8.20
CA PHE A 213 30.61 23.89 7.85
C PHE A 213 30.91 23.82 6.34
N GLY A 214 29.95 24.24 5.50
CA GLY A 214 30.07 24.20 4.04
C GLY A 214 29.94 22.80 3.42
N GLN A 215 29.50 21.81 4.20
CA GLN A 215 29.20 20.46 3.73
C GLN A 215 27.73 20.13 4.01
N ASN A 216 27.12 19.34 3.12
CA ASN A 216 25.77 18.82 3.29
C ASN A 216 25.83 17.47 4.01
N GLN A 217 25.11 17.34 5.12
CA GLN A 217 25.10 16.13 5.93
C GLN A 217 23.71 15.48 5.91
N LEU A 218 23.67 14.17 5.65
CA LEU A 218 22.48 13.34 5.64
C LEU A 218 22.30 12.70 7.01
N TYR A 219 21.18 12.99 7.65
CA TYR A 219 20.78 12.39 8.92
C TYR A 219 19.56 11.49 8.73
N TYR A 220 19.49 10.46 9.56
CA TYR A 220 18.33 9.60 9.75
C TYR A 220 17.79 9.75 11.18
N LEU A 221 16.48 9.71 11.34
CA LEU A 221 15.80 9.67 12.62
C LEU A 221 14.58 8.74 12.56
N ASN A 222 14.44 7.91 13.60
CA ASN A 222 13.21 7.19 13.91
C ASN A 222 12.47 7.95 15.02
N THR A 223 11.17 8.21 14.84
CA THR A 223 10.38 8.94 15.86
C THR A 223 10.23 8.21 17.19
N LYS A 224 10.47 6.89 17.24
CA LYS A 224 10.47 6.10 18.49
C LYS A 224 11.72 6.33 19.35
N ASP A 225 12.90 6.32 18.73
CA ASP A 225 14.18 6.32 19.45
C ASP A 225 14.69 7.74 19.74
N ASP A 226 14.20 8.74 18.98
CA ASP A 226 14.51 10.17 19.14
C ASP A 226 16.02 10.53 19.02
N VAL A 227 16.83 9.63 18.50
CA VAL A 227 18.24 9.86 18.24
C VAL A 227 18.46 9.99 16.74
N SER A 228 18.96 11.16 16.31
CA SER A 228 19.41 11.35 14.93
C SER A 228 20.80 10.77 14.72
N SER A 229 20.99 10.03 13.63
CA SER A 229 22.26 9.40 13.26
C SER A 229 22.76 9.98 11.95
N LEU A 230 24.04 10.37 11.91
CA LEU A 230 24.69 10.82 10.68
C LEU A 230 24.94 9.60 9.77
N ILE A 231 24.44 9.67 8.55
CA ILE A 231 24.53 8.59 7.55
C ILE A 231 25.62 8.87 6.53
N TYR A 232 25.68 10.11 6.05
CA TYR A 232 26.58 10.48 4.95
C TYR A 232 26.90 11.97 4.96
N THR A 233 28.07 12.32 4.43
CA THR A 233 28.49 13.70 4.21
C THR A 233 28.84 13.90 2.74
N SER A 234 28.29 14.93 2.12
CA SER A 234 28.49 15.29 0.72
C SER A 234 28.88 16.77 0.58
N PRO A 235 29.77 17.12 -0.36
CA PRO A 235 29.99 18.52 -0.71
C PRO A 235 28.79 19.15 -1.44
N ASN A 236 27.87 18.35 -1.98
CA ASN A 236 26.72 18.82 -2.77
C ASN A 236 25.41 18.57 -2.02
N THR A 237 24.40 19.38 -2.30
CA THR A 237 23.03 19.05 -1.87
C THR A 237 22.54 17.83 -2.64
N ILE A 238 22.04 16.85 -1.91
CA ILE A 238 21.44 15.62 -2.43
C ILE A 238 20.00 15.53 -1.96
N GLU A 239 19.18 14.76 -2.67
CA GLU A 239 17.78 14.54 -2.35
C GLU A 239 17.57 13.07 -1.98
N PRO A 240 17.79 12.68 -0.72
CA PRO A 240 17.61 11.30 -0.27
C PRO A 240 16.15 10.86 -0.38
N ILE A 241 15.95 9.62 -0.81
CA ILE A 241 14.67 8.93 -0.75
C ILE A 241 14.79 7.80 0.25
N ILE A 242 13.79 7.67 1.12
CA ILE A 242 13.67 6.60 2.11
C ILE A 242 12.43 5.75 1.82
N PHE A 243 12.58 4.44 1.95
CA PHE A 243 11.48 3.49 1.90
C PHE A 243 11.81 2.26 2.77
N LYS A 244 10.81 1.54 3.23
CA LYS A 244 10.97 0.27 3.96
C LYS A 244 10.41 -0.87 3.11
N TYR A 245 11.15 -1.95 2.98
CA TYR A 245 10.73 -3.14 2.25
C TYR A 245 11.19 -4.40 2.99
N GLN A 246 10.27 -5.33 3.28
CA GLN A 246 10.58 -6.59 3.98
C GLN A 246 11.37 -6.35 5.29
N GLU A 247 10.87 -5.46 6.15
CA GLU A 247 11.51 -4.99 7.39
C GLU A 247 12.84 -4.23 7.24
N LEU A 248 13.41 -4.16 6.04
CA LEU A 248 14.64 -3.43 5.76
C LEU A 248 14.36 -1.98 5.39
N ILE A 249 15.10 -1.04 5.99
CA ILE A 249 15.03 0.38 5.62
C ILE A 249 16.08 0.65 4.57
N TRP A 250 15.68 1.27 3.47
CA TRP A 250 16.55 1.64 2.36
C TRP A 250 16.58 3.16 2.23
N ILE A 251 17.78 3.71 2.08
CA ILE A 251 17.99 5.12 1.76
C ILE A 251 18.84 5.18 0.50
N ASN A 252 18.38 5.89 -0.52
CA ASN A 252 19.11 6.05 -1.77
C ASN A 252 18.98 7.45 -2.35
N TRP A 253 20.01 7.87 -3.08
CA TRP A 253 20.08 9.18 -3.70
C TRP A 253 20.91 9.15 -4.99
N ILE A 254 20.88 10.26 -5.72
CA ILE A 254 21.73 10.49 -6.88
C ILE A 254 22.71 11.60 -6.53
N GLU A 255 24.00 11.33 -6.71
CA GLU A 255 25.06 12.32 -6.54
C GLU A 255 25.97 12.28 -7.77
N LEU A 256 26.13 13.42 -8.44
CA LEU A 256 26.94 13.54 -9.66
C LEU A 256 26.62 12.44 -10.70
N LYS A 257 25.32 12.23 -10.96
CA LYS A 257 24.76 11.17 -11.83
C LYS A 257 25.03 9.73 -11.40
N THR A 258 25.59 9.51 -10.22
CA THR A 258 25.80 8.18 -9.66
C THR A 258 24.74 7.88 -8.63
N SER A 259 24.02 6.77 -8.80
CA SER A 259 23.15 6.26 -7.74
C SER A 259 23.98 5.70 -6.59
N LYS A 260 23.68 6.14 -5.36
CA LYS A 260 24.21 5.63 -4.10
C LYS A 260 23.08 5.13 -3.22
N LEU A 261 23.38 4.16 -2.36
CA LEU A 261 22.44 3.60 -1.41
C LEU A 261 23.13 3.17 -0.11
N THR A 262 22.32 3.08 0.93
CA THR A 262 22.62 2.39 2.19
C THR A 262 21.33 1.74 2.69
N PHE A 263 21.45 0.75 3.57
CA PHE A 263 20.29 0.11 4.17
C PHE A 263 20.53 -0.25 5.63
N SER A 264 19.45 -0.48 6.36
CA SER A 264 19.45 -0.94 7.74
C SER A 264 18.63 -2.22 7.87
N THR A 265 19.16 -3.19 8.60
CA THR A 265 18.49 -4.45 8.96
C THR A 265 17.93 -4.45 10.39
N ASN A 266 18.15 -3.37 11.14
CA ASN A 266 17.82 -3.26 12.56
C ASN A 266 16.99 -2.00 12.86
N ASN A 267 16.01 -1.73 11.99
CA ASN A 267 15.07 -0.61 12.11
C ASN A 267 15.73 0.79 12.22
N GLY A 268 16.92 0.95 11.64
CA GLY A 268 17.65 2.21 11.57
C GLY A 268 18.58 2.48 12.75
N ILE A 269 18.83 1.50 13.62
CA ILE A 269 19.85 1.62 14.69
C ILE A 269 21.25 1.78 14.08
N SER A 270 21.54 1.03 13.02
CA SER A 270 22.76 1.19 12.23
C SER A 270 22.49 0.99 10.75
N PHE A 271 23.36 1.58 9.94
CA PHE A 271 23.30 1.52 8.48
C PHE A 271 24.55 0.87 7.92
N SER A 272 24.38 0.22 6.77
CA SER A 272 25.50 -0.31 5.99
C SER A 272 26.39 0.83 5.50
N ASP A 273 27.61 0.48 5.08
CA ASP A 273 28.42 1.41 4.29
C ASP A 273 27.66 1.87 3.04
N VAL A 274 27.95 3.11 2.63
CA VAL A 274 27.37 3.68 1.41
C VAL A 274 27.97 2.98 0.20
N THR A 275 27.12 2.37 -0.60
CA THR A 275 27.52 1.63 -1.80
C THR A 275 26.92 2.26 -3.05
N LYS A 276 27.57 2.01 -4.19
CA LYS A 276 27.04 2.41 -5.50
C LYS A 276 25.91 1.46 -5.89
N GLY A 277 24.78 2.01 -6.33
CA GLY A 277 23.65 1.22 -6.81
C GLY A 277 23.97 0.44 -8.09
N SER A 278 23.35 -0.71 -8.25
CA SER A 278 23.56 -1.58 -9.43
C SER A 278 23.02 -0.97 -10.72
N SER A 279 21.91 -0.23 -10.64
CA SER A 279 21.32 0.45 -11.79
C SER A 279 21.92 1.85 -11.95
N GLN A 280 22.56 2.09 -13.09
CA GLN A 280 23.11 3.39 -13.46
C GLN A 280 22.57 3.73 -14.85
N GLN A 281 21.79 4.80 -14.94
CA GLN A 281 21.19 5.29 -16.19
C GLN A 281 21.18 6.81 -16.15
N ASP A 282 21.29 7.44 -17.32
CA ASP A 282 21.32 8.91 -17.41
C ASP A 282 19.93 9.55 -17.22
N ASN A 283 18.85 8.79 -17.42
CA ASN A 283 17.47 9.27 -17.45
C ASN A 283 16.66 8.94 -16.18
N ILE A 284 17.31 8.89 -15.02
CA ILE A 284 16.63 8.62 -13.75
C ILE A 284 15.84 9.87 -13.31
N ASP A 285 14.56 9.69 -13.01
CA ASP A 285 13.68 10.73 -12.44
C ASP A 285 13.10 10.25 -11.10
N LYS A 286 12.52 11.18 -10.34
CA LYS A 286 11.70 10.90 -9.17
C LYS A 286 10.30 10.47 -9.62
N ILE A 287 9.92 9.27 -9.18
CA ILE A 287 8.64 8.64 -9.45
C ILE A 287 7.91 8.50 -8.13
N HIS A 288 6.68 9.01 -8.06
CA HIS A 288 5.77 8.70 -6.96
C HIS A 288 5.14 7.33 -7.23
N PHE A 289 5.12 6.45 -6.24
CA PHE A 289 4.57 5.11 -6.36
C PHE A 289 3.58 4.84 -5.24
N THR A 290 2.30 4.72 -5.61
CA THR A 290 1.25 4.23 -4.73
C THR A 290 1.13 2.73 -4.92
N ASN A 291 1.33 1.99 -3.83
CA ASN A 291 1.24 0.54 -3.81
C ASN A 291 0.15 0.07 -2.82
N ILE A 292 -0.26 -1.19 -2.95
CA ILE A 292 -1.26 -1.85 -2.10
C ILE A 292 -0.66 -3.02 -1.29
N VAL A 293 0.67 -3.08 -1.21
CA VAL A 293 1.41 -4.21 -0.66
C VAL A 293 1.89 -3.84 0.73
N ASP A 294 1.44 -4.61 1.73
CA ASP A 294 1.67 -4.34 3.16
C ASP A 294 3.13 -4.42 3.62
N GLN A 295 4.05 -4.72 2.72
CA GLN A 295 5.48 -4.86 3.01
C GLN A 295 6.34 -3.77 2.36
N LEU A 296 5.75 -2.89 1.54
CA LEU A 296 6.46 -1.79 0.91
C LEU A 296 5.90 -0.46 1.40
N TYR A 297 6.71 0.25 2.17
CA TYR A 297 6.39 1.57 2.70
C TYR A 297 7.28 2.61 2.04
N GLY A 298 6.70 3.75 1.72
CA GLY A 298 7.38 4.82 0.97
C GLY A 298 6.60 5.18 -0.28
N GLN A 299 6.67 6.45 -0.65
CA GLN A 299 5.85 7.01 -1.73
C GLN A 299 6.67 7.54 -2.90
N ARG A 300 7.97 7.78 -2.70
CA ARG A 300 8.85 8.31 -3.76
C ARG A 300 9.98 7.34 -3.98
N TYR A 301 10.37 7.20 -5.24
CA TYR A 301 11.45 6.32 -5.67
C TYR A 301 12.21 7.00 -6.80
N TYR A 302 13.50 6.72 -6.89
CA TYR A 302 14.26 7.03 -8.09
C TYR A 302 14.11 5.88 -9.08
N GLY A 303 13.83 6.20 -10.34
CA GLY A 303 13.71 5.19 -11.36
C GLY A 303 13.55 5.76 -12.76
N PHE A 304 13.35 4.86 -13.72
CA PHE A 304 13.05 5.19 -15.11
C PHE A 304 12.07 4.15 -15.67
N ILE A 305 11.32 4.56 -16.68
CA ILE A 305 10.30 3.72 -17.31
C ILE A 305 10.65 3.62 -18.79
N ASN A 306 11.05 2.42 -19.21
CA ASN A 306 11.30 2.08 -20.61
C ASN A 306 10.25 1.05 -21.06
N GLN A 307 10.68 -0.18 -21.36
CA GLN A 307 9.77 -1.31 -21.59
C GLN A 307 9.19 -1.86 -20.28
N ASN A 308 10.00 -1.82 -19.21
CA ASN A 308 9.67 -2.27 -17.86
C ASN A 308 9.83 -1.10 -16.87
N ILE A 309 9.19 -1.19 -15.71
CA ILE A 309 9.33 -0.21 -14.63
C ILE A 309 10.62 -0.51 -13.88
N ASN A 310 11.59 0.40 -13.86
CA ASN A 310 12.82 0.17 -13.08
C ASN A 310 12.96 1.23 -11.99
N LEU A 311 12.69 0.85 -10.75
CA LEU A 311 12.99 1.65 -9.56
C LEU A 311 14.34 1.19 -8.99
N LEU A 312 15.32 2.09 -8.86
CA LEU A 312 16.76 1.81 -8.71
C LEU A 312 17.15 0.68 -7.74
N VAL A 313 16.48 0.63 -6.58
CA VAL A 313 16.72 -0.38 -5.54
C VAL A 313 15.65 -1.45 -5.59
N LEU A 314 14.37 -1.03 -5.58
CA LEU A 314 13.24 -1.97 -5.51
C LEU A 314 13.26 -2.97 -6.67
N SER A 315 13.63 -2.59 -7.90
CA SER A 315 13.68 -3.50 -9.05
C SER A 315 14.68 -4.66 -8.90
N GLN A 316 15.66 -4.52 -8.01
CA GLN A 316 16.69 -5.54 -7.76
C GLN A 316 16.31 -6.47 -6.61
N ILE A 317 15.46 -6.00 -5.70
CA ILE A 317 15.04 -6.72 -4.49
C ILE A 317 13.56 -7.05 -4.50
N ASP A 318 12.87 -6.89 -5.63
CA ASP A 318 11.43 -7.13 -5.76
C ASP A 318 11.13 -8.64 -5.70
N LEU A 319 10.99 -9.14 -4.47
CA LEU A 319 10.69 -10.54 -4.21
C LEU A 319 9.24 -10.87 -4.48
N GLU A 320 8.32 -9.91 -4.37
CA GLU A 320 6.87 -10.15 -4.45
C GLU A 320 6.28 -9.78 -5.82
N ASN A 321 7.14 -9.45 -6.79
CA ASN A 321 6.73 -8.95 -8.10
C ASN A 321 5.80 -7.73 -7.98
N ILE A 322 6.17 -6.79 -7.10
CA ILE A 322 5.49 -5.53 -6.87
C ILE A 322 5.42 -4.72 -8.17
N LEU A 323 6.52 -4.68 -8.94
CA LEU A 323 6.67 -3.90 -10.16
C LEU A 323 6.13 -4.58 -11.42
N LEU A 324 5.68 -5.85 -11.31
CA LEU A 324 5.09 -6.62 -12.41
C LEU A 324 6.04 -6.86 -13.60
N ASN A 325 7.36 -6.83 -13.35
CA ASN A 325 8.37 -7.00 -14.39
C ASN A 325 8.77 -8.47 -14.61
N GLN A 326 8.76 -9.28 -13.56
CA GLN A 326 9.37 -10.62 -13.55
C GLN A 326 8.59 -11.58 -12.65
N SER A 327 8.81 -12.89 -12.80
CA SER A 327 8.26 -13.86 -11.84
C SER A 327 8.96 -13.76 -10.48
N MET A 328 8.20 -14.01 -9.41
CA MET A 328 8.67 -14.05 -8.02
C MET A 328 9.95 -14.90 -7.87
N ASN A 329 11.01 -14.36 -7.26
CA ASN A 329 12.23 -15.13 -6.95
C ASN A 329 12.06 -15.83 -5.60
N ARG A 330 11.59 -17.09 -5.65
CA ARG A 330 11.25 -17.87 -4.45
C ARG A 330 12.47 -18.22 -3.61
N GLU A 331 13.60 -18.54 -4.26
CA GLU A 331 14.84 -18.92 -3.61
C GLU A 331 15.41 -17.76 -2.78
N LEU A 332 15.46 -16.55 -3.36
CA LEU A 332 15.93 -15.37 -2.64
C LEU A 332 14.98 -14.98 -1.51
N SER A 333 13.67 -15.13 -1.71
CA SER A 333 12.67 -14.92 -0.65
C SER A 333 12.87 -15.87 0.53
N LEU A 334 13.05 -17.18 0.26
CA LEU A 334 13.34 -18.16 1.31
C LEU A 334 14.65 -17.84 2.05
N LEU A 335 15.70 -17.43 1.32
CA LEU A 335 16.98 -17.05 1.91
C LEU A 335 16.82 -15.85 2.86
N LEU A 336 16.21 -14.76 2.39
CA LEU A 336 16.03 -13.54 3.19
C LEU A 336 15.17 -13.80 4.43
N ASN A 337 14.06 -14.52 4.28
CA ASN A 337 13.21 -14.89 5.42
C ASN A 337 14.01 -15.68 6.47
N SER A 338 14.87 -16.62 6.05
CA SER A 338 15.71 -17.38 6.97
C SER A 338 16.76 -16.53 7.69
N LEU A 339 17.27 -15.46 7.05
CA LEU A 339 18.26 -14.56 7.63
C LEU A 339 17.62 -13.55 8.59
N LEU A 340 16.46 -13.01 8.22
CA LEU A 340 15.70 -12.07 9.06
C LEU A 340 15.16 -12.78 10.32
N GLN A 341 14.70 -14.03 10.20
CA GLN A 341 14.29 -14.83 11.36
C GLN A 341 15.45 -15.12 12.32
N LYS A 342 16.68 -15.30 11.82
CA LYS A 342 17.86 -15.48 12.68
C LYS A 342 18.28 -14.20 13.42
N GLN A 343 17.88 -13.03 12.93
CA GLN A 343 18.19 -11.74 13.54
C GLN A 343 17.14 -11.28 14.56
N GLN A 344 15.94 -11.86 14.55
CA GLN A 344 15.06 -11.77 15.71
C GLN A 344 15.71 -12.59 16.83
N PRO A 345 16.10 -11.97 17.97
CA PRO A 345 16.58 -12.74 19.08
C PRO A 345 15.45 -13.68 19.50
N THR A 346 15.65 -14.97 19.26
CA THR A 346 14.93 -16.02 19.97
C THR A 346 15.11 -15.67 21.45
N LEU A 347 14.06 -15.20 22.11
CA LEU A 347 14.01 -14.89 23.56
C LEU A 347 14.22 -16.14 24.44
N MET A 348 14.89 -17.18 23.93
CA MET A 348 15.13 -18.45 24.60
C MET A 348 16.61 -18.84 24.70
N ALA A 349 17.56 -17.98 24.32
CA ALA A 349 18.98 -18.31 24.34
C ALA A 349 19.88 -17.22 24.97
N ALA A 350 19.60 -16.89 26.23
CA ALA A 350 20.59 -16.34 27.17
C ALA A 350 20.33 -16.98 28.55
N SER A 351 20.73 -18.25 28.71
CA SER A 351 21.87 -18.65 29.53
C SER A 351 21.93 -18.05 30.95
N THR A 352 21.46 -18.86 31.90
CA THR A 352 22.21 -19.30 33.09
C THR A 352 22.72 -18.24 34.08
N ASN A 353 21.88 -17.91 35.06
CA ASN A 353 22.30 -17.73 36.45
C ASN A 353 21.64 -18.83 37.30
N PRO A 354 22.38 -19.58 38.14
CA PRO A 354 21.85 -20.71 38.89
C PRO A 354 21.35 -20.31 40.29
N ASP A 355 20.57 -19.24 40.39
CA ASP A 355 19.94 -18.84 41.65
C ASP A 355 18.63 -18.12 41.33
N GLN A 356 17.52 -18.84 41.29
CA GLN A 356 16.17 -18.32 41.55
C GLN A 356 15.17 -19.49 41.60
N SER A 357 14.77 -19.81 42.81
CA SER A 357 13.73 -20.78 43.18
C SER A 357 12.31 -20.36 42.79
N ASP A 358 12.16 -19.34 41.95
CA ASP A 358 10.86 -18.72 41.62
C ASP A 358 10.37 -19.07 40.19
N ASN A 359 11.12 -19.89 39.43
CA ASN A 359 10.78 -20.25 38.04
C ASN A 359 10.00 -21.57 37.88
N ILE A 360 9.76 -22.33 38.96
CA ILE A 360 9.00 -23.59 38.87
C ILE A 360 7.50 -23.32 38.74
N GLU A 361 6.97 -22.27 39.38
CA GLU A 361 5.54 -21.90 39.28
C GLU A 361 5.14 -21.35 37.89
N ASN A 362 6.09 -20.78 37.13
CA ASN A 362 5.84 -20.29 35.77
C ASN A 362 5.80 -21.40 34.71
N ILE A 363 6.43 -22.55 34.96
CA ILE A 363 6.42 -23.68 34.01
C ILE A 363 5.13 -24.48 34.16
N ASP A 364 4.68 -24.70 35.40
CA ASP A 364 3.42 -25.43 35.65
C ASP A 364 2.20 -24.65 35.15
N SER A 365 2.19 -23.32 35.31
CA SER A 365 1.13 -22.46 34.75
C SER A 365 1.13 -22.42 33.22
N LEU A 366 2.29 -22.52 32.57
CA LEU A 366 2.37 -22.61 31.10
C LEU A 366 1.89 -23.96 30.57
N ILE A 367 2.14 -25.06 31.29
CA ILE A 367 1.60 -26.39 30.97
C ILE A 367 0.07 -26.38 31.13
N GLU A 368 -0.46 -25.74 32.17
CA GLU A 368 -1.90 -25.61 32.40
C GLU A 368 -2.60 -24.78 31.31
N ILE A 369 -1.96 -23.71 30.82
CA ILE A 369 -2.42 -22.93 29.67
C ILE A 369 -2.39 -23.78 28.38
N GLN A 370 -1.33 -24.58 28.18
CA GLN A 370 -1.23 -25.47 27.02
C GLN A 370 -2.34 -26.53 27.02
N ASP A 371 -2.63 -27.14 28.17
CA ASP A 371 -3.72 -28.12 28.32
C ASP A 371 -5.09 -27.48 28.10
N THR A 372 -5.28 -26.23 28.54
CA THR A 372 -6.49 -25.45 28.30
C THR A 372 -6.70 -25.20 26.80
N ILE A 373 -5.64 -24.86 26.06
CA ILE A 373 -5.69 -24.64 24.61
C ILE A 373 -6.02 -25.95 23.88
N VAL A 374 -5.44 -27.07 24.30
CA VAL A 374 -5.73 -28.39 23.72
C VAL A 374 -7.19 -28.79 23.97
N GLN A 375 -7.74 -28.50 25.15
CA GLN A 375 -9.16 -28.72 25.42
C GLN A 375 -10.05 -27.85 24.53
N GLN A 376 -9.76 -26.56 24.39
CA GLN A 376 -10.52 -25.66 23.51
C GLN A 376 -10.49 -26.13 22.04
N TYR A 377 -9.35 -26.64 21.57
CA TYR A 377 -9.22 -27.19 20.23
C TYR A 377 -10.07 -28.45 20.03
N ASN A 378 -10.10 -29.34 21.04
CA ASN A 378 -10.93 -30.53 21.02
C ASN A 378 -12.43 -30.21 21.08
N GLU A 379 -12.82 -29.19 21.86
CA GLU A 379 -14.19 -28.68 21.90
C GLU A 379 -14.61 -28.10 20.55
N LEU A 380 -13.75 -27.30 19.92
CA LEU A 380 -14.01 -26.74 18.59
C LEU A 380 -14.16 -27.84 17.53
N THR A 381 -13.36 -28.90 17.63
CA THR A 381 -13.43 -30.06 16.73
C THR A 381 -14.74 -30.84 16.93
N ASN A 382 -15.19 -31.01 18.18
CA ASN A 382 -16.47 -31.65 18.47
C ASN A 382 -17.66 -30.78 18.01
N PHE A 383 -17.56 -29.46 18.19
CA PHE A 383 -18.55 -28.52 17.68
C PHE A 383 -18.65 -28.56 16.15
N ALA A 384 -17.51 -28.61 15.45
CA ALA A 384 -17.49 -28.75 13.99
C ALA A 384 -18.15 -30.05 13.52
N LYS A 385 -17.96 -31.17 14.22
CA LYS A 385 -18.65 -32.44 13.94
C LYS A 385 -20.16 -32.32 14.15
N GLN A 386 -20.61 -31.71 15.24
CA GLN A 386 -22.03 -31.48 15.49
C GLN A 386 -22.67 -30.60 14.39
N LEU A 387 -21.97 -29.55 13.97
CA LEU A 387 -22.41 -28.66 12.90
C LEU A 387 -22.53 -29.41 11.56
N GLN A 388 -21.60 -30.33 11.29
CA GLN A 388 -21.62 -31.16 10.09
C GLN A 388 -22.80 -32.14 10.09
N ASP A 389 -23.12 -32.73 11.25
CA ASP A 389 -24.27 -33.63 11.41
C ASP A 389 -25.61 -32.89 11.35
N GLU A 390 -25.69 -31.68 11.92
CA GLU A 390 -26.84 -30.79 11.69
C GLU A 390 -26.97 -30.43 10.21
N GLY A 391 -25.86 -30.08 9.54
CA GLY A 391 -25.85 -29.84 8.10
C GLY A 391 -26.40 -31.00 7.29
N LYS A 392 -26.07 -32.25 7.65
CA LYS A 392 -26.65 -33.45 7.04
C LYS A 392 -28.16 -33.56 7.30
N LYS A 393 -28.63 -33.28 8.52
CA LYS A 393 -30.07 -33.28 8.84
C LYS A 393 -30.83 -32.23 8.02
N TRP A 394 -30.28 -31.04 7.84
CA TRP A 394 -30.87 -29.98 7.03
C TRP A 394 -30.95 -30.37 5.55
N ARG A 395 -29.88 -30.98 5.00
CA ARG A 395 -29.92 -31.50 3.62
C ARG A 395 -31.00 -32.56 3.42
N ASN A 396 -31.17 -33.47 4.37
CA ASN A 396 -32.22 -34.50 4.31
C ASN A 396 -33.63 -33.92 4.42
N LYS A 397 -33.82 -32.87 5.25
CA LYS A 397 -35.10 -32.15 5.31
C LYS A 397 -35.40 -31.41 4.01
N TYR A 398 -34.37 -30.80 3.41
CA TYR A 398 -34.49 -30.10 2.13
C TYR A 398 -34.89 -31.04 1.00
N THR A 399 -34.20 -32.18 0.83
CA THR A 399 -34.54 -33.16 -0.21
C THR A 399 -35.94 -33.75 -0.01
N LYS A 400 -36.37 -33.96 1.23
CA LYS A 400 -37.75 -34.39 1.52
C LYS A 400 -38.78 -33.33 1.13
N ALA A 401 -38.55 -32.06 1.49
CA ALA A 401 -39.41 -30.96 1.10
C ALA A 401 -39.46 -30.78 -0.44
N GLU A 402 -38.34 -30.98 -1.12
CA GLU A 402 -38.27 -30.92 -2.59
C GLU A 402 -39.09 -32.04 -3.25
N MET A 403 -39.03 -33.26 -2.72
CA MET A 403 -39.90 -34.37 -3.15
C MET A 403 -41.38 -34.09 -2.91
N ASP A 404 -41.74 -33.53 -1.76
CA ASP A 404 -43.12 -33.19 -1.42
C ASP A 404 -43.66 -32.05 -2.31
N ILE A 405 -42.84 -31.04 -2.60
CA ILE A 405 -43.18 -29.99 -3.57
C ILE A 405 -43.41 -30.59 -4.97
N LYS A 406 -42.60 -31.57 -5.39
CA LYS A 406 -42.76 -32.23 -6.68
C LYS A 406 -44.09 -33.00 -6.76
N LYS A 407 -44.44 -33.75 -5.71
CA LYS A 407 -45.74 -34.43 -5.59
C LYS A 407 -46.91 -33.45 -5.63
N LEU A 408 -46.83 -32.35 -4.86
CA LEU A 408 -47.89 -31.32 -4.85
C LEU A 408 -48.04 -30.64 -6.22
N LYS A 409 -46.94 -30.43 -6.95
CA LYS A 409 -47.00 -29.91 -8.33
C LYS A 409 -47.69 -30.89 -9.29
N GLU A 410 -47.41 -32.19 -9.17
CA GLU A 410 -48.07 -33.23 -9.96
C GLU A 410 -49.57 -33.34 -9.62
N GLU A 411 -49.93 -33.24 -8.34
CA GLU A 411 -51.31 -33.26 -7.87
C GLU A 411 -52.09 -32.01 -8.29
N ILE A 412 -51.48 -30.81 -8.22
CA ILE A 412 -52.06 -29.58 -8.76
C ILE A 412 -52.28 -29.72 -10.27
N LYS A 413 -51.34 -30.31 -11.01
CA LYS A 413 -51.45 -30.54 -12.45
C LYS A 413 -52.58 -31.51 -12.79
N PHE A 414 -52.75 -32.57 -12.00
CA PHE A 414 -53.87 -33.51 -12.13
C PHE A 414 -55.21 -32.84 -11.82
N LEU A 415 -55.30 -32.04 -10.76
CA LEU A 415 -56.52 -31.32 -10.38
C LEU A 415 -56.88 -30.20 -11.38
N THR A 416 -55.89 -29.53 -11.98
CA THR A 416 -56.13 -28.56 -13.06
C THR A 416 -56.52 -29.21 -14.39
N ALA A 417 -56.03 -30.42 -14.69
CA ALA A 417 -56.53 -31.19 -15.82
C ALA A 417 -57.99 -31.64 -15.61
N LYS A 418 -58.33 -32.05 -14.38
CA LYS A 418 -59.69 -32.44 -13.99
C LYS A 418 -60.68 -31.26 -13.99
N SER A 419 -60.26 -30.05 -13.62
CA SER A 419 -61.12 -28.85 -13.63
C SER A 419 -61.32 -28.23 -15.01
N LYS A 420 -60.42 -28.51 -15.97
CA LYS A 420 -60.53 -28.08 -17.38
C LYS A 420 -61.35 -29.03 -18.26
N GLY A 421 -61.91 -30.11 -17.71
CA GLY A 421 -62.76 -31.03 -18.47
C GLY A 421 -62.01 -31.79 -19.57
N GLU A 422 -60.71 -32.05 -19.39
CA GLU A 422 -59.95 -32.91 -20.29
C GLU A 422 -60.00 -34.35 -19.77
N ASN A 423 -60.50 -35.25 -20.61
CA ASN A 423 -60.62 -36.69 -20.34
C ASN A 423 -59.23 -37.29 -20.07
N ILE A 424 -58.99 -37.69 -18.82
CA ILE A 424 -57.83 -38.50 -18.46
C ILE A 424 -58.20 -39.96 -18.76
N GLN A 425 -57.68 -40.49 -19.87
CA GLN A 425 -57.58 -41.93 -20.06
C GLN A 425 -56.65 -42.48 -18.98
N THR A 426 -57.22 -43.30 -18.11
CA THR A 426 -56.51 -44.29 -17.31
C THR A 426 -55.78 -45.25 -18.25
N ALA A 427 -54.45 -45.24 -18.23
CA ALA A 427 -53.65 -46.37 -18.67
C ALA A 427 -53.09 -47.06 -17.43
N GLU A 428 -53.27 -48.37 -17.42
CA GLU A 428 -53.17 -49.28 -16.30
C GLU A 428 -51.78 -49.39 -15.69
N ILE A 429 -51.81 -49.75 -14.41
CA ILE A 429 -50.70 -50.20 -13.58
C ILE A 429 -50.21 -51.56 -14.10
N SER A 430 -48.92 -51.71 -14.33
CA SER A 430 -48.24 -53.01 -14.23
C SER A 430 -47.21 -52.95 -13.11
N ASN A 431 -47.51 -53.68 -12.03
CA ASN A 431 -46.54 -54.13 -11.03
C ASN A 431 -45.57 -55.16 -11.62
N GLU A 432 -44.48 -55.39 -10.88
CA GLU A 432 -43.42 -56.40 -11.00
C GLU A 432 -42.10 -55.84 -11.57
N ALA A 433 -41.11 -55.48 -10.72
CA ALA A 433 -40.28 -56.31 -9.83
C ALA A 433 -39.03 -56.86 -10.55
N VAL A 434 -37.87 -56.46 -9.99
CA VAL A 434 -36.65 -57.26 -9.81
C VAL A 434 -35.57 -57.21 -10.92
N ASP A 435 -34.33 -57.13 -10.40
CA ASP A 435 -33.00 -57.41 -10.94
C ASP A 435 -32.32 -56.39 -11.84
N GLU A 436 -31.23 -55.78 -11.36
CA GLU A 436 -29.87 -56.34 -11.21
C GLU A 436 -29.12 -56.35 -12.55
N THR A 437 -28.07 -55.51 -12.59
CA THR A 437 -26.79 -55.70 -13.29
C THR A 437 -26.74 -55.72 -14.83
N ILE A 438 -25.61 -55.19 -15.31
CA ILE A 438 -24.85 -55.35 -16.57
C ILE A 438 -24.08 -54.02 -16.67
N GLU A 439 -22.86 -53.86 -16.13
CA GLU A 439 -21.60 -54.59 -16.42
C GLU A 439 -21.26 -54.54 -17.92
N THR A 440 -20.30 -53.74 -18.37
CA THR A 440 -18.90 -54.12 -18.66
C THR A 440 -18.37 -53.03 -19.65
N SER A 441 -17.08 -52.73 -19.84
CA SER A 441 -15.88 -53.55 -19.75
C SER A 441 -14.58 -52.70 -19.67
N LYS A 442 -13.71 -53.10 -18.74
CA LYS A 442 -12.26 -53.40 -18.84
C LYS A 442 -11.35 -52.65 -19.82
N LYS A 443 -10.18 -52.22 -19.29
CA LYS A 443 -8.79 -52.70 -19.54
C LYS A 443 -7.81 -51.57 -19.21
N ASP A 444 -6.64 -51.73 -18.60
CA ASP A 444 -5.88 -52.83 -18.03
C ASP A 444 -4.85 -52.17 -17.08
N ASP A 445 -4.60 -52.78 -15.91
CA ASP A 445 -3.33 -52.67 -15.18
C ASP A 445 -2.39 -53.77 -15.69
N PRO A 446 -1.08 -53.65 -15.46
CA PRO A 446 -0.37 -54.84 -15.02
C PRO A 446 0.58 -54.61 -13.83
N THR A 447 0.32 -55.42 -12.80
CA THR A 447 1.24 -56.20 -11.96
C THR A 447 2.24 -55.51 -11.02
N ILE A 448 1.92 -55.74 -9.75
CA ILE A 448 2.77 -55.97 -8.58
C ILE A 448 3.83 -57.06 -8.86
N ASN A 449 5.06 -56.88 -8.35
CA ASN A 449 5.71 -57.92 -7.55
C ASN A 449 6.62 -57.33 -6.47
N ASN A 450 6.36 -57.79 -5.25
CA ASN A 450 7.13 -57.61 -4.03
C ASN A 450 8.52 -58.26 -4.13
N GLU A 451 9.41 -57.80 -3.25
CA GLU A 451 10.27 -58.56 -2.30
C GLU A 451 11.60 -57.80 -2.12
N LEU A 452 11.77 -57.13 -0.97
CA LEU A 452 12.35 -57.63 0.29
C LEU A 452 13.86 -57.35 0.38
N LEU A 453 14.18 -56.59 1.43
CA LEU A 453 15.31 -56.72 2.36
C LEU A 453 16.77 -56.53 1.88
N GLU A 454 17.45 -55.74 2.72
CA GLU A 454 18.86 -55.89 3.14
C GLU A 454 19.96 -55.66 2.10
N GLN A 455 20.55 -54.46 2.13
CA GLN A 455 21.91 -54.23 2.67
C GLN A 455 22.14 -52.76 2.98
#